data_AF-A0A356Z8M6-F1
#
_entry.id   AF-A0A356Z8M6-F1
#
_cell.length_a   1.000
_cell.length_b   1.000
_cell.length_c   1.000
_cell.angle_alpha   90.00
_cell.angle_beta   90.00
_cell.angle_gamma   90.00
#
_symmetry.space_group_name_H-M   'P 1'
#
loop_
_entity.id
_entity.type
_entity.pdbx_description
1 polymer ?
#
loop_
_entity_poly.entity_id
_entity_poly.type
_entity_poly.pdbx_seq_one_letter_code
_entity_poly.pdbx_strand_id
1 'polypeptide(L)' 'ATQSFYDVDYRARKILVIGNEAAGVSEGIRQMCGEFIKIPVNPTADSLNAAVACAIILQEAFRQRSNAPSCVDNTHML' A
#
# COMPACT_ATOMS: atom_id res chain seq x y z
N ALA A 1 -8.02 -8.71 -9.56
CA ALA A 1 -7.53 -7.51 -8.88
C ALA A 1 -7.29 -6.47 -9.97
N THR A 2 -7.98 -5.34 -9.90
CA THR A 2 -8.26 -4.50 -11.07
C THR A 2 -7.43 -3.21 -11.09
N GLN A 3 -6.66 -2.94 -10.02
CA GLN A 3 -5.88 -1.71 -9.88
C GLN A 3 -4.41 -2.02 -9.56
N SER A 4 -3.50 -1.35 -10.26
CA SER A 4 -2.07 -1.43 -9.96
C SER A 4 -1.79 -0.68 -8.65
N PHE A 5 -0.83 -1.15 -7.86
CA PHE A 5 -0.47 -0.46 -6.63
C PHE A 5 0.07 0.97 -6.86
N TYR A 6 0.52 1.28 -8.08
CA TYR A 6 0.95 2.63 -8.48
C TYR A 6 -0.21 3.63 -8.60
N ASP A 7 -1.42 3.16 -8.88
CA ASP A 7 -2.59 4.02 -9.13
C ASP A 7 -3.32 4.43 -7.83
N VAL A 8 -2.77 4.01 -6.69
CA VAL A 8 -3.38 4.21 -5.38
C VAL A 8 -2.82 5.48 -4.77
N ASP A 9 -3.71 6.32 -4.25
CA ASP A 9 -3.32 7.51 -3.51
C ASP A 9 -3.03 7.18 -2.04
N TYR A 10 -1.76 7.08 -1.69
CA TYR A 10 -1.29 6.78 -0.33
C TYR A 10 -1.10 8.03 0.55
N ARG A 11 -1.45 9.23 0.06
CA ARG A 11 -1.32 10.47 0.84
C ARG A 11 -2.29 10.52 2.02
N ALA A 12 -3.45 9.89 1.88
CA ALA A 12 -4.42 9.75 2.96
C ALA A 12 -4.01 8.69 3.99
N ARG A 13 -4.66 8.72 5.16
CA ARG A 13 -4.54 7.65 6.18
C ARG A 13 -5.17 6.37 5.61
N LYS A 14 -4.37 5.33 5.41
CA LYS A 14 -4.79 4.02 4.92
C LYS A 14 -4.21 2.91 5.80
N ILE A 15 -4.91 1.78 5.86
CA ILE A 15 -4.46 0.56 6.51
C ILE A 15 -4.05 -0.41 5.42
N LEU A 16 -2.80 -0.89 5.47
CA LEU A 16 -2.32 -1.94 4.58
C LEU A 16 -2.56 -3.29 5.23
N VAL A 17 -3.28 -4.16 4.51
CA VAL A 17 -3.53 -5.54 4.93
C VAL A 17 -2.77 -6.47 3.99
N ILE A 18 -1.95 -7.34 4.56
CA ILE A 18 -1.20 -8.36 3.81
C ILE A 18 -1.59 -9.72 4.36
N GLY A 19 -1.99 -10.60 3.46
CA GLY A 19 -2.39 -11.97 3.79
C GLY A 19 -1.20 -12.87 4.08
N ASN A 20 -1.48 -14.04 4.66
CA ASN A 20 -0.49 -15.10 4.81
C ASN A 20 -0.10 -15.64 3.42
N GLU A 21 1.16 -15.97 3.21
CA GLU A 21 1.70 -16.52 1.96
C GLU A 21 0.99 -17.82 1.53
N ALA A 22 0.55 -18.63 2.50
CA ALA A 22 -0.09 -19.92 2.22
C ALA A 22 -1.62 -19.83 2.06
N ALA A 23 -2.28 -18.92 2.79
CA ALA A 23 -3.75 -18.87 2.91
C ALA A 23 -4.37 -17.56 2.42
N GLY A 24 -3.55 -16.57 2.06
CA GLY A 24 -4.01 -15.24 1.66
C GLY A 24 -4.65 -14.45 2.81
N VAL A 25 -5.54 -13.53 2.44
CA VAL A 25 -6.34 -12.72 3.36
C VAL A 25 -7.66 -13.46 3.64
N SER A 26 -8.08 -13.53 4.90
CA SER A 26 -9.36 -14.17 5.26
C SER A 26 -10.54 -13.41 4.65
N GLU A 27 -11.61 -14.13 4.31
CA GLU A 27 -12.78 -13.55 3.63
C GLU A 27 -13.44 -12.43 4.45
N GLY A 28 -13.47 -12.55 5.78
CA GLY A 28 -13.99 -11.49 6.65
C GLY A 28 -13.19 -10.19 6.60
N ILE A 29 -11.85 -10.29 6.52
CA ILE A 29 -10.98 -9.11 6.34
C ILE A 29 -11.15 -8.55 4.93
N ARG A 30 -11.26 -9.44 3.93
CA ARG A 30 -11.50 -9.07 2.54
C ARG A 30 -12.76 -8.21 2.39
N GLN A 31 -13.86 -8.57 3.04
CA GLN A 31 -15.10 -7.78 2.99
C GLN A 31 -14.98 -6.40 3.64
N MET A 32 -14.06 -6.21 4.59
CA MET A 32 -13.79 -4.91 5.20
C MET A 32 -12.84 -4.04 4.37
N CYS A 33 -12.07 -4.63 3.45
CA CYS A 33 -11.16 -3.90 2.59
C CYS A 33 -11.93 -3.18 1.46
N GLY A 34 -11.80 -1.85 1.40
CA GLY A 34 -12.42 -1.04 0.34
C GLY A 34 -11.70 -1.10 -1.01
N GLU A 35 -10.41 -1.45 -1.03
CA GLU A 35 -9.56 -1.46 -2.22
C GLU A 35 -8.70 -2.73 -2.26
N PHE A 36 -8.51 -3.28 -3.46
CA PHE A 36 -7.63 -4.42 -3.72
C PHE A 36 -6.58 -4.07 -4.74
N ILE A 37 -5.33 -4.11 -4.30
CA ILE A 37 -4.17 -3.70 -5.09
C ILE A 37 -3.33 -4.93 -5.42
N LYS A 38 -2.67 -4.91 -6.58
CA LYS A 38 -1.73 -5.95 -6.98
C LYS A 38 -0.40 -5.33 -7.37
N ILE A 39 0.68 -5.95 -6.91
CA ILE A 39 2.03 -5.66 -7.39
C ILE A 39 2.23 -6.47 -8.69
N PRO A 40 2.57 -5.82 -9.82
CA PRO A 40 2.89 -6.54 -11.04
C PRO A 40 4.15 -7.40 -10.81
N VAL A 41 4.00 -8.71 -11.00
CA VAL A 41 5.07 -9.71 -10.89
C VAL A 41 5.19 -10.45 -12.20
N ASN A 42 6.37 -11.00 -12.49
CA ASN A 42 6.56 -11.84 -13.66
C ASN A 42 5.58 -13.04 -13.60
N PRO A 43 4.87 -13.37 -14.70
CA PRO A 43 3.91 -14.48 -14.72
C PRO A 43 4.52 -15.86 -14.38
N THR A 44 5.85 -16.02 -14.42
CA THR A 44 6.52 -17.26 -14.00
C THR A 44 6.72 -17.39 -12.49
N ALA A 45 6.42 -16.36 -11.71
CA ALA A 45 6.50 -16.38 -10.25
C ALA A 45 5.09 -16.44 -9.63
N ASP A 46 4.86 -17.37 -8.70
CA ASP A 46 3.55 -17.56 -8.04
C ASP A 46 3.15 -16.36 -7.17
N SER A 47 4.08 -15.85 -6.35
CA SER A 47 3.85 -14.69 -5.48
C SER A 47 5.16 -14.07 -5.01
N LEU A 48 5.09 -12.84 -4.51
CA LEU A 48 6.18 -12.23 -3.74
C LEU A 48 6.05 -12.63 -2.27
N ASN A 49 7.18 -12.72 -1.59
CA ASN A 49 7.22 -12.78 -0.14
C ASN A 49 6.42 -11.61 0.47
N ALA A 50 5.68 -11.89 1.55
CA ALA A 50 4.78 -10.91 2.16
C ALA A 50 5.53 -9.65 2.66
N ALA A 51 6.74 -9.82 3.22
CA ALA A 51 7.56 -8.70 3.69
C ALA A 51 8.10 -7.86 2.53
N VAL A 52 8.49 -8.50 1.42
CA VAL A 52 8.94 -7.81 0.19
C VAL A 52 7.79 -6.99 -0.41
N ALA A 53 6.60 -7.58 -0.52
CA ALA A 53 5.40 -6.87 -0.97
C ALA A 53 5.08 -5.66 -0.07
N CYS A 54 5.17 -5.84 1.25
CA CYS A 54 5.00 -4.76 2.22
C CYS A 54 5.97 -3.61 1.99
N ALA A 55 7.27 -3.92 1.88
CA ALA A 55 8.32 -2.93 1.69
C ALA A 55 8.12 -2.10 0.40
N ILE A 56 7.73 -2.76 -0.70
CA ILE A 56 7.46 -2.08 -1.98
C ILE A 56 6.30 -1.08 -1.84
N ILE A 57 5.19 -1.51 -1.22
CA ILE A 57 4.00 -0.66 -1.05
C ILE A 57 4.30 0.51 -0.09
N LEU A 58 4.96 0.23 1.03
CA LEU A 58 5.32 1.27 2.00
C LEU A 58 6.28 2.30 1.40
N GLN A 59 7.21 1.88 0.54
CA GLN A 59 8.13 2.81 -0.09
C GLN A 59 7.42 3.72 -1.10
N GLU A 60 6.46 3.19 -1.85
CA GLU A 60 5.62 4.03 -2.72
C GLU A 60 4.74 5.00 -1.91
N ALA A 61 4.18 4.53 -0.79
CA ALA A 61 3.44 5.38 0.12
C ALA A 61 4.30 6.50 0.71
N PHE A 62 5.53 6.17 1.12
CA PHE A 62 6.50 7.16 1.57
C PHE A 62 6.82 8.17 0.46
N ARG A 63 7.13 7.72 -0.75
CA ARG A 63 7.41 8.58 -1.91
C ARG A 63 6.27 9.56 -2.19
N GLN A 64 5.01 9.12 -2.16
CA GLN A 64 3.86 9.99 -2.38
C GLN A 64 3.65 11.00 -1.25
N ARG A 65 3.92 10.60 -0.01
CA ARG A 65 3.80 11.49 1.16
C ARG A 65 4.93 12.51 1.23
N SER A 66 6.15 12.15 0.84
CA SER A 66 7.29 13.06 0.78
C SER A 66 7.15 14.11 -0.33
N ASN A 67 6.47 13.76 -1.43
CA ASN A 67 6.17 14.67 -2.53
C ASN A 67 4.86 15.45 -2.33
N ALA A 68 4.13 15.21 -1.24
CA ALA A 68 2.98 16.03 -0.91
C ALA A 68 3.47 17.40 -0.42
N PRO A 69 2.85 18.51 -0.83
CA PRO A 69 3.17 19.81 -0.26
C PRO A 69 2.92 19.72 1.24
N SER A 70 4.00 19.80 2.03
CA SER A 70 3.87 19.96 3.47
C SER A 70 3.22 21.31 3.70
N CYS A 71 2.01 21.32 4.26
CA CYS A 71 1.56 22.49 4.99
C CYS A 71 2.44 22.56 6.26
N VAL A 72 3.66 23.06 6.10
CA VAL A 72 4.48 23.48 7.23
C VAL A 72 3.71 24.65 7.81
N ASP A 73 3.00 24.38 8.90
CA ASP A 73 2.39 25.41 9.72
C ASP A 73 3.54 26.21 10.35
N ASN A 74 3.95 27.29 9.68
CA ASN A 74 4.95 28.25 10.16
C ASN A 74 4.37 29.17 11.26
N THR A 75 3.40 28.70 12.04
CA THR A 75 2.74 29.47 13.08
C THR A 75 3.21 28.99 14.45
N HIS A 76 4.49 29.12 14.79
CA HIS A 76 5.00 29.22 16.18
C HIS A 76 6.51 29.52 16.17
N MET A 77 6.88 30.72 15.72
CA MET A 77 8.14 31.38 16.09
C MET A 77 7.85 32.89 16.21
N LEU A 78 7.30 33.29 17.35
CA LEU A 78 7.41 34.64 17.91
C LEU A 78 8.23 34.52 19.20
#